data_AF-A0A1G4I2S1-F1
#
_entry.id   AF-A0A1G4I2S1-F1
#
_cell.length_a   1.000
_cell.length_b   1.000
_cell.length_c   1.000
_cell.angle_alpha   90.00
_cell.angle_beta   90.00
_cell.angle_gamma   90.00
#
_symmetry.space_group_name_H-M   'P 1'
#
loop_
_entity.id
_entity.type
_entity.pdbx_description
1 polymer ?
#
loop_
_entity_poly.entity_id
_entity_poly.type
_entity_poly.pdbx_seq_one_letter_code
_entity_poly.pdbx_strand_id
1 'polypeptide(L)'
;MQKLLSPRTARHARLFRLAGKLADSGSPGVPKSDGERLVWVNSHVRRDKDISLSQEEERIRELMMPLEVGENSFAANGQATHGNLFYFREYPMYPGEYVPAEHNTLSSLRDELRLDLTAQSLKEAWMRVSGGVYFQSVDEYYASVDGLDAEQIGEVLAALFPELNCYEAQALVQRTLECISRPVSAASRQLSRTITAEAVGLDNAPGHYTNFLEWMGRLTETRAFKTEHALFEFSRRKFNRDDVRVMFENYRLMSKATLLADSADSYSHFYTVLKDFARKVAGEDSRHQIGVRIDEAEVDPETGIAVGRGCADGEKYHFTALLRENRDHNGIITVMGKPLSLVLDNKAWLMEMVLMPFDEANLDYRDFDVHIVSEGHAMPSIANEIAAFALRMAVANALVKLIPLTRIPLKKSGLLSVDRRRERGQFPGYLDGKKVKRRFAKR
;
A
#
# COMPACT_ATOMS: atom_id res chain seq x y z
N MET A 1 25.05 52.31 -29.64
CA MET A 1 25.00 51.88 -28.21
C MET A 1 25.69 50.54 -28.10
N GLN A 2 26.61 50.35 -27.13
CA GLN A 2 27.29 49.07 -26.90
C GLN A 2 26.67 48.35 -25.69
N LYS A 3 26.56 47.02 -25.74
CA LYS A 3 26.17 46.18 -24.60
C LYS A 3 27.42 45.60 -23.95
N LEU A 4 27.52 45.70 -22.62
CA LEU A 4 28.62 45.12 -21.87
C LEU A 4 28.52 43.58 -21.87
N LEU A 5 29.65 42.91 -22.11
CA LEU A 5 29.77 41.45 -22.07
C LEU A 5 29.98 40.93 -20.64
N SER A 6 30.45 41.77 -19.72
CA SER A 6 30.72 41.42 -18.33
C SER A 6 29.45 41.00 -17.56
N PRO A 7 29.58 40.26 -16.45
CA PRO A 7 28.45 39.82 -15.64
C PRO A 7 27.55 41.00 -15.23
N ARG A 8 26.25 40.90 -15.53
CA ARG A 8 25.29 42.02 -15.39
C ARG A 8 24.72 42.18 -13.98
N THR A 9 24.51 41.06 -13.27
CA THR A 9 23.92 41.06 -11.92
C THR A 9 24.77 40.25 -10.96
N ALA A 10 24.54 40.41 -9.66
CA ALA A 10 25.24 39.66 -8.61
C ALA A 10 25.14 38.13 -8.81
N ARG A 11 23.99 37.62 -9.30
CA ARG A 11 23.81 36.20 -9.63
C ARG A 11 24.74 35.75 -10.76
N HIS A 12 24.84 36.55 -11.83
CA HIS A 12 25.79 36.28 -12.92
C HIS A 12 27.24 36.32 -12.42
N ALA A 13 27.60 37.31 -11.59
CA ALA A 13 28.97 37.42 -11.06
C ALA A 13 29.35 36.22 -10.16
N ARG A 14 28.41 35.74 -9.33
CA ARG A 14 28.61 34.57 -8.48
C ARG A 14 28.81 33.29 -9.30
N LEU A 15 27.93 33.02 -10.28
CA LEU A 15 28.02 31.85 -11.14
C LEU A 15 29.25 31.90 -12.05
N PHE A 16 29.62 33.09 -12.55
CA PHE A 16 30.82 33.27 -13.36
C PHE A 16 32.10 32.99 -12.56
N ARG A 17 32.17 33.43 -11.30
CA ARG A 17 33.28 33.05 -10.40
C ARG A 17 33.33 31.54 -10.14
N LEU A 18 32.18 30.90 -9.96
CA LEU A 18 32.09 29.45 -9.79
C LEU A 18 32.55 28.70 -11.05
N ALA A 19 32.13 29.13 -12.24
CA ALA A 19 32.56 28.56 -13.51
C ALA A 19 34.08 28.71 -13.71
N GLY A 20 34.67 29.82 -13.26
CA GLY A 20 36.14 29.97 -13.19
C GLY A 20 36.78 28.91 -12.29
N LYS A 21 36.28 28.75 -11.06
CA LYS A 21 36.77 27.71 -10.13
C LYS A 21 36.67 26.29 -10.72
N LEU A 22 35.59 25.98 -11.45
CA LEU A 22 35.41 24.69 -12.13
C LEU A 22 36.37 24.52 -13.32
N ALA A 23 36.70 25.61 -14.02
CA ALA A 23 37.66 25.57 -15.11
C ALA A 23 39.09 25.31 -14.59
N ASP A 24 39.42 25.89 -13.44
CA ASP A 24 40.70 25.72 -12.73
C ASP A 24 40.87 24.31 -12.16
N SER A 25 39.77 23.67 -11.70
CA SER A 25 39.79 22.29 -11.23
C SER A 25 39.93 21.25 -12.36
N GLY A 26 39.96 21.67 -13.62
CA GLY A 26 40.21 20.77 -14.76
C GLY A 26 39.07 19.79 -15.06
N SER A 27 37.85 20.09 -14.63
CA SER A 27 36.70 19.20 -14.80
C SER A 27 36.34 19.01 -16.29
N PRO A 28 35.94 17.79 -16.70
CA PRO A 28 35.62 17.50 -18.11
C PRO A 28 34.40 18.31 -18.59
N GLY A 29 34.44 18.75 -19.85
CA GLY A 29 33.35 19.50 -20.47
C GLY A 29 33.20 20.97 -20.04
N VAL A 30 34.02 21.46 -19.10
CA VAL A 30 33.97 22.87 -18.67
C VAL A 30 34.67 23.79 -19.69
N PRO A 31 34.00 24.85 -20.19
CA PRO A 31 34.60 25.75 -21.17
C PRO A 31 35.83 26.49 -20.63
N LYS A 32 36.91 26.49 -21.39
CA LYS A 32 38.17 27.17 -21.01
C LYS A 32 38.12 28.67 -21.30
N SER A 33 37.44 29.09 -22.36
CA SER A 33 37.35 30.51 -22.72
C SER A 33 36.36 31.26 -21.81
N ASP A 34 36.71 32.51 -21.46
CA ASP A 34 35.80 33.38 -20.70
C ASP A 34 34.53 33.72 -21.49
N GLY A 35 34.61 33.80 -22.82
CA GLY A 35 33.47 34.06 -23.69
C GLY A 35 32.40 32.97 -23.62
N GLU A 36 32.80 31.70 -23.73
CA GLU A 36 31.88 30.56 -23.59
C GLU A 36 31.33 30.46 -22.16
N ARG A 37 32.16 30.71 -21.13
CA ARG A 37 31.70 30.77 -19.74
C ARG A 37 30.65 31.86 -19.53
N LEU A 38 30.82 33.04 -20.13
CA LEU A 38 29.81 34.11 -20.09
C LEU A 38 28.49 33.68 -20.76
N VAL A 39 28.55 32.98 -21.90
CA VAL A 39 27.34 32.44 -22.57
C VAL A 39 26.65 31.41 -21.68
N TRP A 40 27.41 30.47 -21.11
CA TRP A 40 26.89 29.43 -20.22
C TRP A 40 26.17 30.02 -19.00
N VAL A 41 26.81 30.97 -18.31
CA VAL A 41 26.23 31.63 -17.14
C VAL A 41 24.97 32.41 -17.48
N ASN A 42 24.97 33.16 -18.59
CA ASN A 42 23.78 33.90 -19.03
C ASN A 42 22.60 32.95 -19.36
N SER A 43 22.87 31.81 -19.99
CA SER A 43 21.84 30.80 -20.31
C SER A 43 21.34 30.08 -19.07
N HIS A 44 22.20 29.78 -18.09
CA HIS A 44 21.80 29.15 -16.83
C HIS A 44 20.87 30.06 -16.02
N VAL A 45 21.22 31.35 -15.88
CA VAL A 45 20.36 32.33 -15.21
C VAL A 45 19.02 32.51 -15.95
N ARG A 46 19.02 32.41 -17.29
CA ARG A 46 17.79 32.44 -18.09
C ARG A 46 16.92 31.21 -17.81
N ARG A 47 17.50 30.00 -17.79
CA ARG A 47 16.80 28.75 -17.48
C ARG A 47 16.15 28.79 -16.10
N ASP A 48 16.88 29.23 -15.07
CA ASP A 48 16.32 29.28 -13.71
C ASP A 48 15.14 30.26 -13.61
N LYS A 49 15.22 31.37 -14.36
CA LYS A 49 14.11 32.33 -14.43
C LYS A 49 12.90 31.75 -15.15
N ASP A 50 13.12 30.95 -16.19
CA ASP A 50 12.07 30.23 -16.92
C ASP A 50 11.39 29.17 -16.05
N ILE A 51 12.16 28.39 -15.28
CA ILE A 51 11.62 27.44 -14.29
C ILE A 51 10.78 28.16 -13.24
N SER A 52 11.26 29.30 -12.72
CA SER A 52 10.46 30.07 -11.75
C SER A 52 9.18 30.63 -12.34
N LEU A 53 9.19 30.98 -13.63
CA LEU A 53 8.00 31.43 -14.35
C LEU A 53 6.98 30.29 -14.49
N SER A 54 7.43 29.10 -14.86
CA SER A 54 6.57 27.90 -14.93
C SER A 54 5.99 27.54 -13.56
N GLN A 55 6.78 27.61 -12.47
CA GLN A 55 6.27 27.36 -11.11
C GLN A 55 5.21 28.38 -10.68
N GLU A 56 5.40 29.65 -11.04
CA GLU A 56 4.41 30.70 -10.77
C GLU A 56 3.13 30.51 -11.61
N GLU A 57 3.29 30.14 -12.88
CA GLU A 57 2.19 29.83 -13.79
C GLU A 57 1.37 28.64 -13.28
N GLU A 58 2.00 27.55 -12.86
CA GLU A 58 1.31 26.36 -12.32
C GLU A 58 0.55 26.67 -11.03
N ARG A 59 1.13 27.49 -10.13
CA ARG A 59 0.42 27.96 -8.92
C ARG A 59 -0.82 28.79 -9.26
N ILE A 60 -0.78 29.59 -10.33
CA ILE A 60 -1.93 30.37 -10.79
C ILE A 60 -2.96 29.44 -11.46
N ARG A 61 -2.51 28.47 -12.26
CA ARG A 61 -3.36 27.47 -12.92
C ARG A 61 -4.08 26.55 -11.95
N GLU A 62 -3.42 26.12 -10.88
CA GLU A 62 -4.00 25.22 -9.87
C GLU A 62 -5.30 25.79 -9.29
N LEU A 63 -5.38 27.11 -9.09
CA LEU A 63 -6.56 27.81 -8.58
C LEU A 63 -7.72 27.90 -9.60
N MET A 64 -7.43 27.79 -10.90
CA MET A 64 -8.41 27.89 -11.98
C MET A 64 -8.67 26.56 -12.68
N MET A 65 -8.12 25.45 -12.18
CA MET A 65 -8.36 24.14 -12.76
C MET A 65 -9.86 23.78 -12.66
N PRO A 66 -10.51 23.45 -13.79
CA PRO A 66 -11.87 22.98 -13.75
C PRO A 66 -11.92 21.62 -13.04
N LEU A 67 -12.79 21.51 -12.04
CA LEU A 67 -13.15 20.21 -11.43
C LEU A 67 -14.21 19.46 -12.25
N GLU A 68 -14.67 20.05 -13.36
CA GLU A 68 -15.75 19.52 -14.18
C GLU A 68 -15.33 18.23 -14.89
N VAL A 69 -15.69 17.12 -14.26
CA VAL A 69 -16.02 15.87 -14.92
C VAL A 69 -16.93 16.22 -16.10
N GLY A 70 -16.54 15.87 -17.33
CA GLY A 70 -17.17 16.34 -18.57
C GLY A 70 -18.70 16.27 -18.58
N GLU A 71 -19.33 17.04 -19.46
CA GLU A 71 -20.78 17.40 -19.60
C GLU A 71 -21.86 16.33 -19.31
N ASN A 72 -21.49 15.07 -19.08
CA ASN A 72 -22.36 13.99 -18.59
C ASN A 72 -22.32 13.80 -17.06
N SER A 73 -21.53 14.56 -16.30
CA SER A 73 -21.69 14.61 -14.85
C SER A 73 -22.85 15.54 -14.54
N PHE A 74 -23.93 14.97 -14.01
CA PHE A 74 -24.99 15.77 -13.42
C PHE A 74 -24.38 16.54 -12.25
N ALA A 75 -23.99 17.80 -12.50
CA ALA A 75 -23.85 18.79 -11.46
C ALA A 75 -25.24 18.99 -10.86
N ALA A 76 -25.55 18.15 -9.87
CA ALA A 76 -26.63 18.43 -8.95
C ALA A 76 -26.22 19.69 -8.19
N ASN A 77 -26.59 20.86 -8.73
CA ASN A 77 -26.73 22.08 -7.97
C ASN A 77 -27.88 21.89 -6.98
N GLY A 78 -27.56 21.16 -5.91
CA GLY A 78 -28.26 21.11 -4.66
C GLY A 78 -27.16 20.86 -3.66
N GLN A 79 -26.89 21.82 -2.78
CA GLN A 79 -26.08 21.59 -1.58
C GLN A 79 -26.66 20.38 -0.87
N ALA A 80 -25.97 19.26 -1.02
CA ALA A 80 -26.45 17.99 -0.56
C ALA A 80 -25.61 17.60 0.66
N THR A 81 -25.97 18.23 1.77
CA THR A 81 -25.77 17.68 3.11
C THR A 81 -26.87 16.62 3.31
N HIS A 82 -26.77 15.51 2.58
CA HIS A 82 -27.87 14.64 2.20
C HIS A 82 -28.71 14.10 3.38
N GLY A 83 -30.02 14.40 3.38
CA GLY A 83 -31.02 13.68 4.18
C GLY A 83 -31.44 12.36 3.51
N ASN A 84 -32.22 11.54 4.22
CA ASN A 84 -32.79 10.30 3.66
C ASN A 84 -33.66 10.57 2.42
N LEU A 85 -33.83 9.53 1.58
CA LEU A 85 -34.72 9.59 0.40
C LEU A 85 -36.18 9.94 0.75
N PHE A 86 -36.61 9.62 1.97
CA PHE A 86 -37.93 9.93 2.50
C PHE A 86 -37.81 10.52 3.90
N TYR A 87 -38.75 11.41 4.25
CA TYR A 87 -38.95 11.89 5.61
C TYR A 87 -40.16 11.17 6.22
N PHE A 88 -39.91 10.04 6.87
CA PHE A 88 -40.91 9.33 7.65
C PHE A 88 -40.90 9.79 9.11
N ARG A 89 -41.99 9.51 9.83
CA ARG A 89 -41.98 9.57 11.31
C ARG A 89 -41.22 8.36 11.85
N GLU A 90 -40.81 8.44 13.12
CA GLU A 90 -40.21 7.30 13.82
C GLU A 90 -41.08 6.04 13.70
N TYR A 91 -40.41 4.90 13.53
CA TYR A 91 -41.09 3.62 13.42
C TYR A 91 -41.79 3.27 14.75
N PRO A 92 -42.98 2.64 14.73
CA PRO A 92 -43.63 2.21 15.97
C PRO A 92 -42.74 1.27 16.79
N MET A 93 -42.73 1.45 18.11
CA MET A 93 -42.02 0.55 19.01
C MET A 93 -42.64 -0.85 18.99
N TYR A 94 -41.82 -1.88 18.93
CA TYR A 94 -42.29 -3.26 18.97
C TYR A 94 -42.86 -3.62 20.36
N PRO A 95 -43.81 -4.57 20.46
CA PRO A 95 -44.34 -4.99 21.75
C PRO A 95 -43.23 -5.61 22.62
N GLY A 96 -42.97 -5.00 23.79
CA GLY A 96 -41.89 -5.39 24.70
C GLY A 96 -40.58 -4.61 24.52
N GLU A 97 -40.48 -3.75 23.52
CA GLU A 97 -39.38 -2.80 23.35
C GLU A 97 -39.60 -1.57 24.22
N TYR A 98 -38.53 -1.04 24.83
CA TYR A 98 -38.56 0.19 25.62
C TYR A 98 -37.21 0.92 25.53
N VAL A 99 -37.23 2.24 25.68
CA VAL A 99 -36.00 3.03 25.85
C VAL A 99 -35.41 2.69 27.22
N PRO A 100 -34.13 2.26 27.31
CA PRO A 100 -33.50 1.93 28.58
C PRO A 100 -33.60 3.10 29.58
N ALA A 101 -33.79 2.77 30.86
CA ALA A 101 -33.86 3.77 31.92
C ALA A 101 -32.58 4.62 31.95
N GLU A 102 -32.73 5.91 32.26
CA GLU A 102 -31.63 6.90 32.37
C GLU A 102 -30.84 7.14 31.05
N HIS A 103 -31.30 6.60 29.93
CA HIS A 103 -30.75 6.88 28.61
C HIS A 103 -31.48 8.04 27.92
N ASN A 104 -30.78 9.14 27.67
CA ASN A 104 -31.36 10.27 26.93
C ASN A 104 -31.29 10.04 25.41
N THR A 105 -32.41 9.67 24.79
CA THR A 105 -32.54 9.42 23.35
C THR A 105 -32.23 10.65 22.50
N LEU A 106 -32.60 11.85 22.96
CA LEU A 106 -32.39 13.09 22.24
C LEU A 106 -31.27 13.88 22.92
N SER A 107 -30.04 13.57 22.54
CA SER A 107 -28.83 14.25 22.98
C SER A 107 -28.01 14.71 21.77
N SER A 108 -27.25 15.78 21.94
CA SER A 108 -26.48 16.43 20.88
C SER A 108 -25.13 16.92 21.40
N LEU A 109 -24.20 17.18 20.48
CA LEU A 109 -22.85 17.63 20.84
C LEU A 109 -22.78 19.06 21.38
N ARG A 110 -23.88 19.83 21.29
CA ARG A 110 -24.01 21.16 21.92
C ARG A 110 -24.50 21.09 23.35
N ASP A 111 -25.07 19.96 23.78
CA ASP A 111 -25.61 19.83 25.13
C ASP A 111 -24.48 19.75 26.15
N GLU A 112 -24.76 19.96 27.43
CA GLU A 112 -23.72 19.91 28.46
C GLU A 112 -23.12 18.51 28.62
N LEU A 113 -21.84 18.44 28.99
CA LEU A 113 -21.19 17.17 29.30
C LEU A 113 -21.74 16.63 30.62
N ARG A 114 -22.16 15.37 30.60
CA ARG A 114 -22.51 14.66 31.84
C ARG A 114 -21.28 14.51 32.74
N LEU A 115 -21.51 14.51 34.05
CA LEU A 115 -20.46 14.48 35.06
C LEU A 115 -19.87 13.08 35.30
N ASP A 116 -20.63 12.03 34.97
CA ASP A 116 -20.25 10.64 35.15
C ASP A 116 -19.41 10.08 33.99
N LEU A 117 -18.64 9.04 34.26
CA LEU A 117 -17.81 8.35 33.27
C LEU A 117 -18.50 7.06 32.82
N THR A 118 -19.38 7.17 31.83
CA THR A 118 -20.04 6.05 31.15
C THR A 118 -19.51 5.92 29.73
N ALA A 119 -19.78 4.78 29.07
CA ALA A 119 -19.42 4.64 27.66
C ALA A 119 -20.09 5.70 26.77
N GLN A 120 -21.30 6.15 27.11
CA GLN A 120 -22.00 7.20 26.36
C GLN A 120 -21.37 8.58 26.60
N SER A 121 -21.17 8.97 27.86
CA SER A 121 -20.58 10.29 28.18
C SER A 121 -19.14 10.41 27.69
N LEU A 122 -18.33 9.36 27.81
CA LEU A 122 -16.95 9.37 27.30
C LEU A 122 -16.88 9.41 25.78
N LYS A 123 -17.79 8.73 25.05
CA LYS A 123 -17.83 8.81 23.58
C LYS A 123 -18.28 10.17 23.07
N GLU A 124 -19.27 10.79 23.72
CA GLU A 124 -19.69 12.16 23.41
C GLU A 124 -18.58 13.18 23.71
N ALA A 125 -17.90 13.04 24.84
CA ALA A 125 -16.74 13.85 25.18
C ALA A 125 -15.62 13.65 24.15
N TRP A 126 -15.33 12.40 23.80
CA TRP A 126 -14.30 12.04 22.82
C TRP A 126 -14.63 12.59 21.42
N MET A 127 -15.88 12.59 20.99
CA MET A 127 -16.33 13.22 19.75
C MET A 127 -16.01 14.72 19.74
N ARG A 128 -16.25 15.41 20.86
CA ARG A 128 -15.94 16.85 20.96
C ARG A 128 -14.45 17.13 21.00
N VAL A 129 -13.68 16.27 21.67
CA VAL A 129 -12.22 16.42 21.84
C VAL A 129 -11.47 16.07 20.55
N SER A 130 -11.76 14.92 19.96
CA SER A 130 -11.04 14.37 18.79
C SER A 130 -11.71 14.68 17.45
N GLY A 131 -12.88 15.31 17.47
CA GLY A 131 -13.70 15.59 16.29
C GLY A 131 -14.45 14.36 15.80
N GLY A 132 -13.75 13.39 15.21
CA GLY A 132 -14.39 12.22 14.58
C GLY A 132 -13.52 10.97 14.57
N VAL A 133 -12.49 10.92 15.42
CA VAL A 133 -11.64 9.74 15.54
C VAL A 133 -12.38 8.67 16.32
N TYR A 134 -12.60 7.51 15.71
CA TYR A 134 -13.14 6.34 16.41
C TYR A 134 -12.32 5.12 16.03
N PHE A 135 -12.17 4.21 16.98
CA PHE A 135 -11.42 2.96 16.85
C PHE A 135 -12.22 1.83 17.49
N GLN A 136 -12.11 0.63 16.93
CA GLN A 136 -12.93 -0.52 17.32
C GLN A 136 -12.38 -1.24 18.55
N SER A 137 -11.09 -1.15 18.78
CA SER A 137 -10.39 -1.73 19.94
C SER A 137 -9.24 -0.82 20.37
N VAL A 138 -8.76 -1.05 21.59
CA VAL A 138 -7.59 -0.33 22.14
C VAL A 138 -6.34 -0.54 21.29
N ASP A 139 -6.15 -1.74 20.74
CA ASP A 139 -5.00 -2.04 19.88
C ASP A 139 -5.00 -1.22 18.58
N GLU A 140 -6.17 -0.88 18.04
CA GLU A 140 -6.27 0.01 16.88
C GLU A 140 -5.90 1.46 17.22
N TYR A 141 -6.19 1.91 18.45
CA TYR A 141 -5.69 3.19 18.92
C TYR A 141 -4.16 3.18 18.97
N TYR A 142 -3.56 2.14 19.58
CA TYR A 142 -2.10 1.99 19.61
C TYR A 142 -1.48 1.84 18.22
N ALA A 143 -2.16 1.18 17.29
CA ALA A 143 -1.74 1.13 15.89
C ALA A 143 -1.76 2.52 15.22
N SER A 144 -2.68 3.41 15.61
CA SER A 144 -2.75 4.77 15.07
C SER A 144 -1.68 5.71 15.61
N VAL A 145 -1.22 5.49 16.85
CA VAL A 145 -0.17 6.29 17.49
C VAL A 145 1.23 5.69 17.34
N ASP A 146 1.34 4.51 16.75
CA ASP A 146 2.55 3.78 16.31
C ASP A 146 3.77 3.90 17.26
N GLY A 147 3.92 2.90 18.15
CA GLY A 147 5.04 2.82 19.09
C GLY A 147 4.81 3.55 20.42
N LEU A 148 3.61 4.07 20.65
CA LEU A 148 3.17 4.55 21.95
C LEU A 148 2.51 3.44 22.76
N ASP A 149 3.06 3.14 23.93
CA ASP A 149 2.55 2.11 24.83
C ASP A 149 1.76 2.70 26.02
N ALA A 150 1.03 1.82 26.73
CA ALA A 150 0.19 2.21 27.87
C ALA A 150 0.95 2.93 28.99
N GLU A 151 2.16 2.49 29.28
CA GLU A 151 3.04 3.07 30.30
C GLU A 151 3.52 4.47 29.95
N GLN A 152 3.85 4.72 28.68
CA GLN A 152 4.29 6.03 28.20
C GLN A 152 3.19 7.08 28.36
N ILE A 153 1.94 6.72 28.04
CA ILE A 153 0.78 7.60 28.29
C ILE A 153 0.48 7.68 29.80
N GLY A 154 0.68 6.59 30.53
CA GLY A 154 0.51 6.52 31.98
C GLY A 154 1.41 7.50 32.73
N GLU A 155 2.65 7.70 32.28
CA GLU A 155 3.56 8.71 32.86
C GLU A 155 3.01 10.14 32.74
N VAL A 156 2.40 10.46 31.59
CA VAL A 156 1.73 11.76 31.39
C VAL A 156 0.56 11.91 32.36
N LEU A 157 -0.25 10.87 32.55
CA LEU A 157 -1.37 10.92 33.51
C LEU A 157 -0.89 10.98 34.96
N ALA A 158 0.19 10.29 35.32
CA ALA A 158 0.78 10.36 36.66
C ALA A 158 1.32 11.76 36.98
N ALA A 159 1.83 12.48 35.97
CA ALA A 159 2.23 13.88 36.12
C ALA A 159 1.03 14.84 36.24
N LEU A 160 -0.05 14.59 35.50
CA LEU A 160 -1.26 15.42 35.51
C LEU A 160 -2.12 15.23 36.78
N PHE A 161 -2.11 14.02 37.35
CA PHE A 161 -2.84 13.68 38.57
C PHE A 161 -1.85 13.20 39.64
N PRO A 162 -1.26 14.12 40.44
CA PRO A 162 -0.13 13.80 41.31
C PRO A 162 -0.40 12.77 42.40
N GLU A 163 -1.67 12.52 42.72
CA GLU A 163 -2.10 11.55 43.73
C GLU A 163 -2.24 10.12 43.18
N LEU A 164 -2.20 9.93 41.85
CA LEU A 164 -2.31 8.60 41.25
C LEU A 164 -1.01 7.82 41.36
N ASN A 165 -1.12 6.54 41.70
CA ASN A 165 0.00 5.61 41.57
C ASN A 165 0.34 5.38 40.08
N CYS A 166 1.58 5.00 39.77
CA CYS A 166 2.02 4.71 38.40
C CYS A 166 1.18 3.60 37.74
N TYR A 167 0.81 2.55 38.48
CA TYR A 167 -0.07 1.49 37.98
C TYR A 167 -1.51 1.97 37.77
N GLU A 168 -2.00 2.88 38.61
CA GLU A 168 -3.35 3.45 38.50
C GLU A 168 -3.44 4.41 37.32
N ALA A 169 -2.37 5.15 37.04
CA ALA A 169 -2.28 6.01 35.86
C ALA A 169 -2.35 5.18 34.57
N GLN A 170 -1.64 4.05 34.50
CA GLN A 170 -1.76 3.11 33.37
C GLN A 170 -3.16 2.49 33.28
N ALA A 171 -3.73 2.11 34.42
CA ALA A 171 -5.09 1.57 34.48
C ALA A 171 -6.13 2.60 34.01
N LEU A 172 -5.91 3.89 34.27
CA LEU A 172 -6.77 4.98 33.81
C LEU A 172 -6.72 5.14 32.28
N VAL A 173 -5.54 4.99 31.67
CA VAL A 173 -5.41 4.94 30.19
C VAL A 173 -6.23 3.79 29.64
N GLN A 174 -5.97 2.57 30.12
CA GLN A 174 -6.64 1.36 29.62
C GLN A 174 -8.15 1.43 29.84
N ARG A 175 -8.60 1.85 31.03
CA ARG A 175 -10.03 1.95 31.34
C ARG A 175 -10.73 2.97 30.45
N THR A 176 -10.11 4.12 30.20
CA THR A 176 -10.68 5.15 29.32
C THR A 176 -10.78 4.65 27.88
N LEU A 177 -9.73 4.01 27.35
CA LEU A 177 -9.72 3.45 26.00
C LEU A 177 -10.73 2.30 25.85
N GLU A 178 -10.87 1.44 26.85
CA GLU A 178 -11.87 0.36 26.91
C GLU A 178 -13.32 0.88 27.06
N CYS A 179 -13.52 2.11 27.55
CA CYS A 179 -14.84 2.76 27.57
C CYS A 179 -15.20 3.41 26.23
N ILE A 180 -14.20 3.94 25.51
CA ILE A 180 -14.38 4.53 24.17
C ILE A 180 -14.53 3.42 23.11
N SER A 181 -13.82 2.31 23.27
CA SER A 181 -13.81 1.18 22.32
C SER A 181 -14.24 -0.13 22.98
N ARG A 182 -13.93 -1.28 22.37
CA ARG A 182 -14.18 -2.58 22.99
C ARG A 182 -13.06 -2.94 23.99
N PRO A 183 -13.36 -3.73 25.03
CA PRO A 183 -12.36 -4.17 26.00
C PRO A 183 -11.17 -4.90 25.37
N VAL A 184 -10.00 -4.83 26.00
CA VAL A 184 -8.79 -5.50 25.52
C VAL A 184 -8.90 -7.02 25.65
N SER A 185 -8.57 -7.73 24.58
CA SER A 185 -8.45 -9.19 24.57
C SER A 185 -7.06 -9.63 25.03
N ALA A 186 -6.78 -9.51 26.33
CA ALA A 186 -5.48 -9.83 26.92
C ALA A 186 -5.53 -11.00 27.93
N ALA A 187 -4.47 -11.79 27.99
CA ALA A 187 -4.32 -12.87 28.97
C ALA A 187 -4.36 -12.37 30.43
N SER A 188 -3.88 -11.15 30.69
CA SER A 188 -3.96 -10.51 32.01
C SER A 188 -5.41 -10.28 32.45
N ARG A 189 -6.29 -9.85 31.53
CA ARG A 189 -7.74 -9.68 31.77
C ARG A 189 -8.46 -11.03 31.92
N GLN A 190 -8.00 -12.07 31.23
CA GLN A 190 -8.52 -13.44 31.41
C GLN A 190 -8.20 -13.98 32.80
N LEU A 191 -6.96 -13.80 33.22
CA LEU A 191 -6.50 -14.19 34.54
C LEU A 191 -7.24 -13.43 35.64
N SER A 192 -7.39 -12.11 35.53
CA SER A 192 -8.12 -11.31 36.52
C SER A 192 -9.59 -11.72 36.64
N ARG A 193 -10.25 -12.05 35.51
CA ARG A 193 -11.62 -12.57 35.49
C ARG A 193 -11.70 -13.92 36.22
N THR A 194 -10.78 -14.83 35.93
CA THR A 194 -10.74 -16.16 36.55
C THR A 194 -10.50 -16.08 38.06
N ILE A 195 -9.53 -15.26 38.51
CA ILE A 195 -9.24 -15.05 39.93
C ILE A 195 -10.48 -14.52 40.66
N THR A 196 -11.16 -13.53 40.07
CA THR A 196 -12.35 -12.92 40.70
C THR A 196 -13.51 -13.91 40.76
N ALA A 197 -13.76 -14.66 39.67
CA ALA A 197 -14.79 -15.67 39.62
C ALA A 197 -14.60 -16.76 40.70
N GLU A 198 -13.37 -17.25 40.85
CA GLU A 198 -13.05 -18.25 41.87
C GLU A 198 -13.09 -17.67 43.29
N ALA A 199 -12.66 -16.41 43.47
CA ALA A 199 -12.69 -15.74 44.77
C ALA A 199 -14.12 -15.47 45.28
N VAL A 200 -15.08 -15.24 44.38
CA VAL A 200 -16.50 -15.11 44.74
C VAL A 200 -17.09 -16.47 45.12
N GLY A 201 -16.66 -17.55 44.48
CA GLY A 201 -17.10 -18.91 44.79
C GLY A 201 -18.56 -19.15 44.44
N LEU A 202 -19.28 -19.90 45.28
CA LEU A 202 -20.69 -20.21 45.04
C LEU A 202 -21.61 -19.01 45.32
N ASP A 203 -22.64 -18.85 44.48
CA ASP A 203 -23.65 -17.80 44.57
C ASP A 203 -24.97 -18.33 45.16
N ASN A 204 -25.77 -17.42 45.73
CA ASN A 204 -27.11 -17.74 46.23
C ASN A 204 -28.19 -17.66 45.14
N ALA A 205 -27.81 -17.55 43.86
CA ALA A 205 -28.77 -17.55 42.76
C ALA A 205 -29.44 -18.93 42.66
N PRO A 206 -30.73 -19.01 42.32
CA PRO A 206 -31.39 -20.28 42.11
C PRO A 206 -30.66 -21.08 41.03
N GLY A 207 -30.33 -22.35 41.34
CA GLY A 207 -29.60 -23.24 40.43
C GLY A 207 -28.16 -22.82 40.13
N HIS A 208 -27.56 -21.95 40.95
CA HIS A 208 -26.23 -21.38 40.73
C HIS A 208 -26.08 -20.73 39.35
N TYR A 209 -27.15 -20.06 38.89
CA TYR A 209 -27.26 -19.57 37.53
C TYR A 209 -26.09 -18.69 37.11
N THR A 210 -25.60 -17.79 37.98
CA THR A 210 -24.49 -16.89 37.61
C THR A 210 -23.15 -17.60 37.56
N ASN A 211 -22.97 -18.66 38.35
CA ASN A 211 -21.81 -19.54 38.23
C ASN A 211 -21.79 -20.33 36.91
N PHE A 212 -22.96 -20.80 36.45
CA PHE A 212 -23.04 -21.44 35.12
C PHE A 212 -22.76 -20.44 33.99
N LEU A 213 -23.25 -19.21 34.10
CA LEU A 213 -22.93 -18.14 33.15
C LEU A 213 -21.42 -17.85 33.12
N GLU A 214 -20.78 -17.74 34.29
CA GLU A 214 -19.33 -17.54 34.39
C GLU A 214 -18.56 -18.69 33.74
N TRP A 215 -18.88 -19.93 34.12
CA TRP A 215 -18.17 -21.10 33.62
C TRP A 215 -18.34 -21.28 32.11
N MET A 216 -19.57 -21.08 31.59
CA MET A 216 -19.85 -21.10 30.15
C MET A 216 -19.20 -19.92 29.41
N GLY A 217 -19.06 -18.75 30.04
CA GLY A 217 -18.31 -17.63 29.46
C GLY A 217 -16.82 -17.92 29.38
N ARG A 218 -16.23 -18.42 30.48
CA ARG A 218 -14.79 -18.73 30.58
C ARG A 218 -14.34 -19.82 29.62
N LEU A 219 -15.18 -20.82 29.33
CA LEU A 219 -14.78 -21.87 28.37
C LEU A 219 -14.63 -21.34 26.94
N THR A 220 -15.27 -20.22 26.57
CA THR A 220 -15.22 -19.67 25.21
C THR A 220 -13.83 -19.18 24.80
N GLU A 221 -13.00 -18.80 25.77
CA GLU A 221 -11.63 -18.33 25.55
C GLU A 221 -10.57 -19.44 25.64
N THR A 222 -10.99 -20.68 25.90
CA THR A 222 -10.08 -21.81 26.02
C THR A 222 -9.49 -22.24 24.68
N ARG A 223 -8.29 -22.83 24.74
CA ARG A 223 -7.59 -23.38 23.56
C ARG A 223 -8.41 -24.47 22.85
N ALA A 224 -9.11 -25.32 23.60
CA ALA A 224 -9.97 -26.36 23.03
C ALA A 224 -11.13 -25.75 22.25
N PHE A 225 -11.82 -24.75 22.81
CA PHE A 225 -12.92 -24.07 22.13
C PHE A 225 -12.47 -23.37 20.83
N LYS A 226 -11.30 -22.71 20.84
CA LYS A 226 -10.70 -22.16 19.61
C LYS A 226 -10.40 -23.23 18.56
N THR A 227 -10.00 -24.42 18.98
CA THR A 227 -9.75 -25.57 18.09
C THR A 227 -11.05 -26.07 17.46
N GLU A 228 -12.13 -26.20 18.26
CA GLU A 228 -13.46 -26.54 17.76
C GLU A 228 -13.98 -25.51 16.76
N HIS A 229 -13.82 -24.22 17.07
CA HIS A 229 -14.20 -23.16 16.16
C HIS A 229 -13.43 -23.20 14.83
N ALA A 230 -12.13 -23.51 14.89
CA ALA A 230 -11.31 -23.70 13.69
C ALA A 230 -11.78 -24.92 12.88
N LEU A 231 -12.07 -26.07 13.50
CA LEU A 231 -12.61 -27.24 12.81
C LEU A 231 -13.99 -26.98 12.19
N PHE A 232 -14.81 -26.18 12.86
CA PHE A 232 -16.12 -25.77 12.38
C PHE A 232 -16.02 -24.87 11.12
N GLU A 233 -15.15 -23.87 11.14
CA GLU A 233 -14.91 -23.00 9.97
C GLU A 233 -14.15 -23.73 8.84
N PHE A 234 -13.31 -24.71 9.19
CA PHE A 234 -12.71 -25.62 8.22
C PHE A 234 -13.78 -26.43 7.48
N SER A 235 -14.78 -26.95 8.20
CA SER A 235 -15.90 -27.70 7.61
C SER A 235 -16.72 -26.85 6.63
N ARG A 236 -16.75 -25.53 6.83
CA ARG A 236 -17.40 -24.55 5.95
C ARG A 236 -16.54 -24.14 4.75
N ARG A 237 -15.36 -24.72 4.58
CA ARG A 237 -14.40 -24.41 3.52
C ARG A 237 -13.95 -22.94 3.55
N LYS A 238 -13.77 -22.36 4.73
CA LYS A 238 -13.29 -20.96 4.91
C LYS A 238 -11.76 -20.82 4.88
N PHE A 239 -11.07 -21.81 4.32
CA PHE A 239 -9.61 -21.82 4.14
C PHE A 239 -9.24 -21.67 2.66
N ASN A 240 -8.00 -21.27 2.40
CA ASN A 240 -7.41 -21.24 1.06
C ASN A 240 -6.26 -22.27 0.95
N ARG A 241 -5.62 -22.35 -0.24
CA ARG A 241 -4.50 -23.28 -0.48
C ARG A 241 -3.31 -23.03 0.43
N ASP A 242 -3.02 -21.76 0.74
CA ASP A 242 -1.88 -21.38 1.58
C ASP A 242 -2.12 -21.79 3.04
N ASP A 243 -3.36 -21.67 3.54
CA ASP A 243 -3.74 -22.17 4.87
C ASP A 243 -3.47 -23.68 4.98
N VAL A 244 -3.85 -24.47 3.96
CA VAL A 244 -3.61 -25.93 3.93
C VAL A 244 -2.12 -26.24 3.86
N ARG A 245 -1.36 -25.47 3.09
CA ARG A 245 0.10 -25.63 2.99
C ARG A 245 0.75 -25.38 4.35
N VAL A 246 0.38 -24.30 5.04
CA VAL A 246 0.86 -23.99 6.40
C VAL A 246 0.47 -25.08 7.40
N MET A 247 -0.77 -25.56 7.36
CA MET A 247 -1.21 -26.69 8.21
C MET A 247 -0.37 -27.95 7.95
N PHE A 248 -0.05 -28.24 6.69
CA PHE A 248 0.78 -29.38 6.32
C PHE A 248 2.22 -29.23 6.81
N GLU A 249 2.80 -28.04 6.72
CA GLU A 249 4.14 -27.74 7.23
C GLU A 249 4.19 -27.84 8.77
N ASN A 250 3.17 -27.32 9.46
CA ASN A 250 2.99 -27.49 10.91
C ASN A 250 2.90 -28.97 11.30
N TYR A 251 2.18 -29.79 10.52
CA TYR A 251 2.10 -31.23 10.73
C TYR A 251 3.47 -31.92 10.54
N ARG A 252 4.22 -31.56 9.50
CA ARG A 252 5.53 -32.17 9.21
C ARG A 252 6.59 -31.90 10.27
N LEU A 253 6.42 -30.85 11.08
CA LEU A 253 7.31 -30.55 12.20
C LEU A 253 7.10 -31.48 13.40
N MET A 254 6.01 -32.24 13.44
CA MET A 254 5.72 -33.14 14.56
C MET A 254 6.49 -34.44 14.43
N SER A 255 7.26 -34.79 15.47
CA SER A 255 7.83 -36.11 15.60
C SER A 255 6.76 -37.12 16.05
N LYS A 256 7.03 -38.42 15.88
CA LYS A 256 6.17 -39.48 16.44
C LYS A 256 5.97 -39.34 17.96
N ALA A 257 7.01 -38.90 18.68
CA ALA A 257 6.91 -38.66 20.12
C ALA A 257 6.01 -37.45 20.44
N THR A 258 6.10 -36.38 19.65
CA THR A 258 5.20 -35.21 19.75
C THR A 258 3.75 -35.61 19.52
N LEU A 259 3.48 -36.44 18.52
CA LEU A 259 2.13 -36.95 18.27
C LEU A 259 1.61 -37.80 19.42
N LEU A 260 2.46 -38.64 20.04
CA LEU A 260 2.04 -39.43 21.21
C LEU A 260 1.76 -38.55 22.44
N ALA A 261 2.56 -37.51 22.65
CA ALA A 261 2.36 -36.56 23.75
C ALA A 261 1.11 -35.69 23.54
N ASP A 262 0.98 -35.03 22.39
CA ASP A 262 -0.14 -34.12 22.08
C ASP A 262 -1.45 -34.87 21.76
N SER A 263 -1.42 -36.20 21.66
CA SER A 263 -2.61 -37.04 21.58
C SER A 263 -3.18 -37.40 22.96
N ALA A 264 -2.40 -37.22 24.04
CA ALA A 264 -2.85 -37.50 25.41
C ALA A 264 -4.10 -36.68 25.81
N ASP A 265 -4.14 -35.40 25.43
CA ASP A 265 -5.27 -34.51 25.74
C ASP A 265 -6.42 -34.61 24.72
N SER A 266 -6.33 -35.50 23.72
CA SER A 266 -7.31 -35.73 22.63
C SER A 266 -7.63 -34.54 21.69
N TYR A 267 -7.25 -33.30 22.02
CA TYR A 267 -7.47 -32.12 21.15
C TYR A 267 -6.19 -31.34 20.79
N SER A 268 -5.13 -31.41 21.60
CA SER A 268 -3.97 -30.52 21.45
C SER A 268 -3.22 -30.68 20.13
N HIS A 269 -3.14 -31.91 19.60
CA HIS A 269 -2.53 -32.18 18.30
C HIS A 269 -3.31 -31.52 17.15
N PHE A 270 -4.65 -31.45 17.24
CA PHE A 270 -5.46 -30.68 16.27
C PHE A 270 -5.09 -29.21 16.33
N TYR A 271 -4.96 -28.62 17.53
CA TYR A 271 -4.50 -27.25 17.66
C TYR A 271 -3.09 -27.07 17.09
N THR A 272 -2.16 -28.00 17.30
CA THR A 272 -0.79 -27.87 16.76
C THR A 272 -0.80 -27.82 15.24
N VAL A 273 -1.66 -28.58 14.56
CA VAL A 273 -1.86 -28.51 13.09
C VAL A 273 -2.57 -27.20 12.69
N LEU A 274 -3.67 -26.87 13.36
CA LEU A 274 -4.59 -25.78 13.00
C LEU A 274 -4.20 -24.42 13.58
N LYS A 275 -3.09 -24.31 14.32
CA LYS A 275 -2.72 -23.14 15.13
C LYS A 275 -2.88 -21.82 14.41
N ASP A 276 -2.28 -21.70 13.22
CA ASP A 276 -2.32 -20.45 12.44
C ASP A 276 -3.69 -20.19 11.82
N PHE A 277 -4.41 -21.26 11.43
CA PHE A 277 -5.78 -21.13 10.93
C PHE A 277 -6.75 -20.71 12.03
N ALA A 278 -6.64 -21.29 13.23
CA ALA A 278 -7.41 -20.89 14.41
C ALA A 278 -7.15 -19.44 14.79
N ARG A 279 -5.88 -19.00 14.78
CA ARG A 279 -5.49 -17.61 15.03
C ARG A 279 -6.09 -16.65 13.99
N LYS A 280 -6.05 -17.02 12.70
CA LYS A 280 -6.63 -16.24 11.60
C LYS A 280 -8.16 -16.12 11.73
N VAL A 281 -8.85 -17.21 12.03
CA VAL A 281 -10.32 -17.21 12.21
C VAL A 281 -10.74 -16.37 13.41
N ALA A 282 -9.99 -16.45 14.51
CA ALA A 282 -10.25 -15.65 15.71
C ALA A 282 -9.90 -14.16 15.56
N GLY A 283 -9.29 -13.74 14.44
CA GLY A 283 -8.84 -12.36 14.24
C GLY A 283 -7.59 -11.98 15.03
N GLU A 284 -6.86 -12.97 15.55
CA GLU A 284 -5.64 -12.80 16.35
C GLU A 284 -4.36 -12.78 15.48
N ASP A 285 -4.50 -12.83 14.14
CA ASP A 285 -3.36 -12.82 13.23
C ASP A 285 -2.86 -11.40 13.01
N SER A 286 -1.84 -11.01 13.78
CA SER A 286 -1.17 -9.71 13.70
C SER A 286 -0.09 -9.63 12.61
N ARG A 287 0.08 -10.68 11.80
CA ARG A 287 1.10 -10.67 10.74
C ARG A 287 0.73 -9.69 9.64
N HIS A 288 1.69 -8.84 9.28
CA HIS A 288 1.57 -7.93 8.15
C HIS A 288 1.32 -8.70 6.84
N GLN A 289 0.33 -8.26 6.07
CA GLN A 289 0.12 -8.78 4.72
C GLN A 289 1.26 -8.30 3.82
N ILE A 290 1.96 -9.23 3.19
CA ILE A 290 3.06 -8.91 2.29
C ILE A 290 2.49 -8.17 1.07
N GLY A 291 2.80 -6.88 0.95
CA GLY A 291 2.30 -6.05 -0.16
C GLY A 291 2.93 -6.42 -1.50
N VAL A 292 4.21 -6.12 -1.68
CA VAL A 292 4.97 -6.43 -2.90
C VAL A 292 6.30 -7.06 -2.51
N ARG A 293 6.75 -8.08 -3.24
CA ARG A 293 8.05 -8.71 -3.03
C ARG A 293 9.16 -7.70 -3.37
N ILE A 294 10.05 -7.41 -2.42
CA ILE A 294 11.27 -6.61 -2.64
C ILE A 294 12.42 -7.60 -2.74
N ASP A 295 13.13 -7.57 -3.86
CA ASP A 295 14.28 -8.46 -4.10
C ASP A 295 15.59 -7.70 -3.80
N GLU A 296 16.73 -8.38 -3.84
CA GLU A 296 18.04 -7.74 -3.88
C GLU A 296 18.40 -7.33 -5.32
N ALA A 297 19.43 -6.50 -5.47
CA ALA A 297 19.90 -6.07 -6.79
C ALA A 297 20.66 -7.23 -7.47
N GLU A 298 20.25 -7.57 -8.70
CA GLU A 298 20.88 -8.61 -9.52
C GLU A 298 21.65 -7.93 -10.65
N VAL A 299 22.86 -7.48 -10.33
CA VAL A 299 23.71 -6.68 -11.21
C VAL A 299 25.06 -7.36 -11.35
N ASP A 300 25.63 -7.32 -12.55
CA ASP A 300 27.02 -7.73 -12.76
C ASP A 300 27.98 -6.77 -12.03
N PRO A 301 28.81 -7.25 -11.07
CA PRO A 301 29.70 -6.40 -10.29
C PRO A 301 30.74 -5.64 -11.12
N GLU A 302 31.17 -6.19 -12.26
CA GLU A 302 32.22 -5.56 -13.07
C GLU A 302 31.66 -4.47 -13.99
N THR A 303 30.59 -4.81 -14.73
CA THR A 303 30.02 -3.90 -15.73
C THR A 303 28.97 -2.96 -15.16
N GLY A 304 28.36 -3.31 -14.03
CA GLY A 304 27.21 -2.61 -13.45
C GLY A 304 25.93 -2.77 -14.27
N ILE A 305 25.84 -3.82 -15.10
CA ILE A 305 24.70 -4.05 -15.99
C ILE A 305 23.67 -4.96 -15.31
N ALA A 306 22.41 -4.54 -15.38
CA ALA A 306 21.25 -5.35 -15.02
C ALA A 306 20.54 -5.87 -16.29
N VAL A 307 19.94 -7.06 -16.20
CA VAL A 307 19.31 -7.72 -17.36
C VAL A 307 17.83 -7.97 -17.10
N GLY A 308 16.97 -7.36 -17.93
CA GLY A 308 15.52 -7.55 -17.93
C GLY A 308 15.03 -8.19 -19.22
N ARG A 309 13.91 -8.93 -19.15
CA ARG A 309 13.27 -9.53 -20.32
C ARG A 309 11.81 -9.10 -20.42
N GLY A 310 11.34 -8.86 -21.63
CA GLY A 310 9.94 -8.52 -21.93
C GLY A 310 9.40 -9.40 -23.05
N CYS A 311 8.12 -9.73 -22.99
CA CYS A 311 7.48 -10.58 -23.99
C CYS A 311 6.06 -10.11 -24.34
N ALA A 312 5.67 -10.35 -25.58
CA ALA A 312 4.31 -10.19 -26.07
C ALA A 312 4.02 -11.20 -27.18
N ASP A 313 2.76 -11.61 -27.32
CA ASP A 313 2.30 -12.67 -28.23
C ASP A 313 2.98 -14.03 -28.02
N GLY A 314 3.68 -14.21 -26.90
CA GLY A 314 4.28 -15.47 -26.42
C GLY A 314 5.45 -16.03 -27.25
N GLU A 315 5.57 -15.68 -28.53
CA GLU A 315 6.63 -16.13 -29.44
C GLU A 315 7.21 -14.95 -30.24
N LYS A 316 6.33 -14.07 -30.73
CA LYS A 316 6.64 -13.04 -31.73
C LYS A 316 7.65 -12.02 -31.24
N TYR A 317 7.45 -11.48 -30.03
CA TYR A 317 8.30 -10.46 -29.44
C TYR A 317 8.89 -10.97 -28.13
N HIS A 318 10.21 -11.15 -28.14
CA HIS A 318 11.02 -11.35 -26.96
C HIS A 318 12.16 -10.33 -27.03
N PHE A 319 12.23 -9.49 -26.01
CA PHE A 319 13.27 -8.47 -25.90
C PHE A 319 14.03 -8.62 -24.59
N THR A 320 15.34 -8.45 -24.66
CA THR A 320 16.21 -8.42 -23.50
C THR A 320 16.83 -7.04 -23.40
N ALA A 321 16.58 -6.34 -22.31
CA ALA A 321 17.13 -5.02 -22.02
C ALA A 321 18.35 -5.17 -21.12
N LEU A 322 19.47 -4.63 -21.57
CA LEU A 322 20.68 -4.39 -20.78
C LEU A 322 20.62 -2.94 -20.29
N LEU A 323 20.56 -2.75 -18.98
CA LEU A 323 20.45 -1.44 -18.36
C LEU A 323 21.68 -1.16 -17.52
N ARG A 324 22.25 0.04 -17.67
CA ARG A 324 23.39 0.52 -16.89
C ARG A 324 23.16 1.97 -16.49
N GLU A 325 23.61 2.34 -15.30
CA GLU A 325 23.65 3.74 -14.88
C GLU A 325 24.80 4.49 -15.59
N ASN A 326 24.48 5.64 -16.18
CA ASN A 326 25.40 6.55 -16.85
C ASN A 326 25.68 7.76 -15.94
N ARG A 327 26.89 7.81 -15.40
CA ARG A 327 27.33 8.86 -14.47
C ARG A 327 27.45 10.25 -15.12
N ASP A 328 27.47 10.33 -16.44
CA ASP A 328 27.62 11.58 -17.18
C ASP A 328 26.26 12.25 -17.49
N HIS A 329 25.14 11.66 -17.05
CA HIS A 329 23.78 12.21 -17.22
C HIS A 329 23.38 12.43 -18.70
N ASN A 330 23.93 11.60 -19.59
CA ASN A 330 23.75 11.61 -21.04
C ASN A 330 23.26 10.24 -21.56
N GLY A 331 22.27 9.68 -20.86
CA GLY A 331 21.68 8.39 -21.12
C GLY A 331 21.06 8.27 -22.51
N ILE A 332 21.25 7.10 -23.14
CA ILE A 332 20.65 6.79 -24.45
C ILE A 332 20.01 5.41 -24.46
N ILE A 333 18.87 5.33 -25.16
CA ILE A 333 18.18 4.07 -25.42
C ILE A 333 18.45 3.63 -26.86
N THR A 334 18.97 2.41 -27.00
CA THR A 334 19.31 1.78 -28.26
C THR A 334 18.64 0.42 -28.39
N VAL A 335 18.22 0.07 -29.60
CA VAL A 335 17.59 -1.22 -29.91
C VAL A 335 18.29 -1.81 -31.12
N MET A 336 18.84 -3.02 -31.00
CA MET A 336 19.62 -3.69 -32.04
C MET A 336 20.74 -2.79 -32.62
N GLY A 337 21.44 -2.05 -31.74
CA GLY A 337 22.51 -1.12 -32.12
C GLY A 337 22.05 0.18 -32.82
N LYS A 338 20.74 0.43 -32.95
CA LYS A 338 20.19 1.66 -33.54
C LYS A 338 19.50 2.54 -32.49
N PRO A 339 19.47 3.88 -32.65
CA PRO A 339 18.76 4.77 -31.73
C PRO A 339 17.25 4.47 -31.68
N LEU A 340 16.65 4.59 -30.49
CA LEU A 340 15.22 4.32 -30.26
C LEU A 340 14.30 5.11 -31.21
N SER A 341 14.64 6.38 -31.46
CA SER A 341 13.93 7.28 -32.39
C SER A 341 13.77 6.68 -33.78
N LEU A 342 14.84 6.11 -34.33
CA LEU A 342 14.83 5.48 -35.65
C LEU A 342 14.08 4.15 -35.64
N VAL A 343 14.22 3.35 -34.58
CA VAL A 343 13.64 2.00 -34.51
C VAL A 343 12.12 2.04 -34.34
N LEU A 344 11.61 3.01 -33.58
CA LEU A 344 10.18 3.25 -33.39
C LEU A 344 9.61 4.31 -34.34
N ASP A 345 10.36 4.68 -35.39
CA ASP A 345 9.88 5.53 -36.49
C ASP A 345 9.37 6.91 -36.02
N ASN A 346 10.00 7.48 -34.99
CA ASN A 346 9.62 8.75 -34.34
C ASN A 346 8.16 8.83 -33.86
N LYS A 347 7.48 7.70 -33.68
CA LYS A 347 6.10 7.66 -33.16
C LYS A 347 6.12 7.84 -31.65
N ALA A 348 5.76 9.05 -31.20
CA ALA A 348 5.82 9.44 -29.79
C ALA A 348 5.06 8.46 -28.86
N TRP A 349 3.85 8.04 -29.25
CA TRP A 349 3.04 7.12 -28.44
C TRP A 349 3.65 5.71 -28.28
N LEU A 350 4.62 5.32 -29.12
CA LEU A 350 5.39 4.09 -28.93
C LEU A 350 6.59 4.33 -28.01
N MET A 351 7.23 5.49 -28.13
CA MET A 351 8.41 5.85 -27.36
C MET A 351 8.08 6.18 -25.91
N GLU A 352 6.95 6.84 -25.65
CA GLU A 352 6.47 7.13 -24.28
C GLU A 352 6.24 5.85 -23.47
N MET A 353 5.81 4.75 -24.13
CA MET A 353 5.70 3.45 -23.46
C MET A 353 7.04 2.97 -22.91
N VAL A 354 8.14 3.22 -23.62
CA VAL A 354 9.49 2.83 -23.19
C VAL A 354 10.03 3.77 -22.11
N LEU A 355 9.55 5.02 -22.06
CA LEU A 355 9.90 6.01 -21.04
C LEU A 355 9.18 5.75 -19.70
N MET A 356 7.93 5.26 -19.75
CA MET A 356 7.05 5.06 -18.60
C MET A 356 7.69 4.35 -17.38
N PRO A 357 8.56 3.33 -17.52
CA PRO A 357 9.22 2.73 -16.36
C PRO A 357 10.12 3.69 -15.58
N PHE A 358 10.72 4.69 -16.24
CA PHE A 358 11.53 5.71 -15.57
C PHE A 358 10.63 6.70 -14.83
N ASP A 359 9.52 7.11 -15.45
CA ASP A 359 8.53 8.01 -14.84
C ASP A 359 7.92 7.41 -13.58
N GLU A 360 7.45 6.16 -13.65
CA GLU A 360 6.83 5.44 -12.54
C GLU A 360 7.82 5.14 -11.41
N ALA A 361 9.10 4.96 -11.74
CA ALA A 361 10.16 4.82 -10.75
C ALA A 361 10.60 6.18 -10.16
N ASN A 362 10.08 7.30 -10.68
CA ASN A 362 10.47 8.66 -10.36
C ASN A 362 11.99 8.89 -10.58
N LEU A 363 12.49 8.44 -11.72
CA LEU A 363 13.89 8.51 -12.12
C LEU A 363 14.06 9.33 -13.41
N ASP A 364 15.20 10.00 -13.54
CA ASP A 364 15.57 10.62 -14.81
C ASP A 364 16.11 9.54 -15.77
N TYR A 365 15.47 9.37 -16.92
CA TYR A 365 15.90 8.41 -17.94
C TYR A 365 17.32 8.71 -18.46
N ARG A 366 17.80 9.96 -18.31
CA ARG A 366 19.12 10.40 -18.74
C ARG A 366 20.25 9.87 -17.88
N ASP A 367 19.95 9.29 -16.72
CA ASP A 367 20.95 8.60 -15.90
C ASP A 367 21.15 7.14 -16.34
N PHE A 368 20.49 6.69 -17.41
CA PHE A 368 20.54 5.29 -17.81
C PHE A 368 20.86 5.10 -19.29
N ASP A 369 21.81 4.21 -19.55
CA ASP A 369 22.05 3.64 -20.87
C ASP A 369 21.31 2.32 -20.98
N VAL A 370 20.50 2.19 -22.03
CA VAL A 370 19.70 1.00 -22.30
C VAL A 370 20.07 0.46 -23.68
N HIS A 371 20.44 -0.81 -23.75
CA HIS A 371 20.56 -1.53 -25.01
C HIS A 371 19.59 -2.72 -25.04
N ILE A 372 18.70 -2.75 -26.03
CA ILE A 372 17.68 -3.78 -26.16
C ILE A 372 18.01 -4.72 -27.33
N VAL A 373 18.00 -6.02 -27.05
CA VAL A 373 18.23 -7.10 -28.01
C VAL A 373 16.91 -7.78 -28.34
N SER A 374 16.67 -8.06 -29.62
CA SER A 374 15.53 -8.85 -30.08
C SER A 374 15.89 -10.34 -30.14
N GLU A 375 15.26 -11.16 -29.31
CA GLU A 375 15.39 -12.62 -29.28
C GLU A 375 14.23 -13.34 -30.00
N GLY A 376 13.14 -12.61 -30.28
CA GLY A 376 11.95 -13.14 -30.97
C GLY A 376 12.11 -13.20 -32.50
N HIS A 377 10.97 -13.21 -33.19
CA HIS A 377 10.95 -13.20 -34.65
C HIS A 377 11.41 -11.85 -35.18
N ALA A 378 12.62 -11.82 -35.76
CA ALA A 378 13.14 -10.63 -36.40
C ALA A 378 12.23 -10.19 -37.55
N MET A 379 11.88 -8.91 -37.56
CA MET A 379 11.09 -8.27 -38.61
C MET A 379 11.71 -6.94 -39.00
N PRO A 380 11.55 -6.49 -40.26
CA PRO A 380 12.17 -5.25 -40.74
C PRO A 380 11.79 -4.00 -39.94
N SER A 381 10.55 -3.94 -39.44
CA SER A 381 10.07 -2.88 -38.57
C SER A 381 9.32 -3.47 -37.38
N ILE A 382 9.79 -3.12 -36.18
CA ILE A 382 9.15 -3.45 -34.90
C ILE A 382 8.29 -2.28 -34.38
N ALA A 383 8.07 -1.22 -35.19
CA ALA A 383 7.35 -0.02 -34.78
C ALA A 383 5.82 -0.25 -34.73
N ASN A 384 5.37 -0.98 -33.71
CA ASN A 384 3.97 -1.20 -33.37
C ASN A 384 3.78 -1.28 -31.84
N GLU A 385 2.53 -1.13 -31.39
CA GLU A 385 2.17 -1.07 -29.97
C GLU A 385 2.48 -2.36 -29.20
N ILE A 386 2.37 -3.52 -29.85
CA ILE A 386 2.61 -4.83 -29.20
C ILE A 386 4.10 -5.00 -28.91
N ALA A 387 4.95 -4.62 -29.86
CA ALA A 387 6.39 -4.61 -29.66
C ALA A 387 6.80 -3.55 -28.62
N ALA A 388 6.24 -2.34 -28.67
CA ALA A 388 6.50 -1.29 -27.69
C ALA A 388 6.07 -1.71 -26.26
N PHE A 389 4.96 -2.44 -26.12
CA PHE A 389 4.55 -3.06 -24.86
C PHE A 389 5.61 -4.04 -24.32
N ALA A 390 6.17 -4.89 -25.19
CA ALA A 390 7.24 -5.81 -24.81
C ALA A 390 8.56 -5.09 -24.47
N LEU A 391 8.90 -4.01 -25.19
CA LEU A 391 10.06 -3.16 -24.87
C LEU A 391 9.91 -2.51 -23.50
N ARG A 392 8.74 -1.91 -23.21
CA ARG A 392 8.40 -1.33 -21.90
C ARG A 392 8.59 -2.34 -20.77
N MET A 393 8.09 -3.56 -20.96
CA MET A 393 8.23 -4.64 -19.98
C MET A 393 9.70 -5.04 -19.77
N ALA A 394 10.49 -5.11 -20.84
CA ALA A 394 11.91 -5.45 -20.76
C ALA A 394 12.69 -4.40 -19.95
N VAL A 395 12.47 -3.11 -20.24
CA VAL A 395 13.10 -2.00 -19.51
C VAL A 395 12.66 -1.98 -18.04
N ALA A 396 11.36 -2.12 -17.76
CA ALA A 396 10.85 -2.17 -16.40
C ALA A 396 11.45 -3.33 -15.59
N ASN A 397 11.56 -4.53 -16.18
CA ASN A 397 12.20 -5.67 -15.52
C ASN A 397 13.70 -5.42 -15.27
N ALA A 398 14.41 -4.78 -16.19
CA ALA A 398 15.83 -4.45 -16.00
C ALA A 398 16.02 -3.42 -14.88
N LEU A 399 15.15 -2.41 -14.83
CA LEU A 399 15.17 -1.36 -13.81
C LEU A 399 14.94 -1.93 -12.41
N VAL A 400 14.03 -2.90 -12.27
CA VAL A 400 13.79 -3.62 -11.01
C VAL A 400 15.03 -4.38 -10.54
N LYS A 401 15.82 -4.96 -11.45
CA LYS A 401 17.05 -5.68 -11.11
C LYS A 401 18.18 -4.74 -10.71
N LEU A 402 18.20 -3.52 -11.26
CA LEU A 402 19.18 -2.49 -10.93
C LEU A 402 18.86 -1.79 -9.60
N ILE A 403 17.59 -1.38 -9.40
CA ILE A 403 17.14 -0.61 -8.23
C ILE A 403 15.93 -1.31 -7.60
N PRO A 404 16.12 -2.18 -6.60
CA PRO A 404 15.05 -3.10 -6.19
C PRO A 404 13.79 -2.46 -5.58
N LEU A 405 13.92 -1.32 -4.89
CA LEU A 405 12.78 -0.60 -4.32
C LEU A 405 11.83 -0.03 -5.38
N THR A 406 12.32 0.22 -6.61
CA THR A 406 11.48 0.69 -7.73
C THR A 406 10.46 -0.36 -8.15
N ARG A 407 10.60 -1.62 -7.72
CA ARG A 407 9.63 -2.66 -8.01
C ARG A 407 8.23 -2.36 -7.48
N ILE A 408 8.12 -1.65 -6.36
CA ILE A 408 6.84 -1.35 -5.73
C ILE A 408 5.96 -0.49 -6.66
N PRO A 409 6.39 0.71 -7.09
CA PRO A 409 5.58 1.53 -8.00
C PRO A 409 5.35 0.83 -9.35
N LEU A 410 6.39 0.22 -9.93
CA LEU A 410 6.28 -0.49 -11.22
C LEU A 410 5.29 -1.67 -11.19
N LYS A 411 5.18 -2.35 -10.04
CA LYS A 411 4.20 -3.42 -9.86
C LYS A 411 2.79 -2.88 -9.72
N LYS A 412 2.60 -1.77 -9.00
CA LYS A 412 1.29 -1.13 -8.79
C LYS A 412 0.74 -0.51 -10.08
N SER A 413 1.58 0.09 -10.92
CA SER A 413 1.19 0.61 -12.24
C SER A 413 1.03 -0.47 -13.32
N GLY A 414 1.29 -1.73 -13.00
CA GLY A 414 1.04 -2.86 -13.89
C GLY A 414 2.08 -3.05 -15.01
N LEU A 415 3.24 -2.39 -14.93
CA LEU A 415 4.31 -2.51 -15.94
C LEU A 415 5.01 -3.87 -15.94
N LEU A 416 5.12 -4.49 -14.77
CA LEU A 416 5.70 -5.83 -14.59
C LEU A 416 4.69 -6.95 -14.86
N SER A 417 3.46 -6.62 -15.29
CA SER A 417 2.43 -7.62 -15.58
C SER A 417 2.59 -8.17 -16.99
N VAL A 418 2.48 -9.50 -17.12
CA VAL A 418 2.59 -10.19 -18.42
C VAL A 418 1.21 -10.52 -18.94
N ASP A 419 0.85 -9.93 -20.07
CA ASP A 419 -0.35 -10.31 -20.81
C ASP A 419 -0.07 -11.54 -21.68
N ARG A 420 -0.95 -12.55 -21.61
CA ARG A 420 -0.78 -13.86 -22.25
C ARG A 420 -1.62 -14.03 -23.51
N ARG A 421 -1.95 -12.94 -24.21
CA ARG A 421 -2.59 -12.99 -25.52
C ARG A 421 -1.64 -13.55 -26.59
N ARG A 422 -2.23 -14.24 -27.59
CA ARG A 422 -1.54 -14.75 -28.78
C ARG A 422 -2.52 -14.65 -29.97
N GLU A 423 -1.99 -14.45 -31.17
CA GLU A 423 -2.78 -14.66 -32.39
C GLU A 423 -3.26 -16.13 -32.46
N ARG A 424 -4.46 -16.38 -33.00
CA ARG A 424 -4.94 -17.77 -33.20
C ARG A 424 -3.98 -18.47 -34.16
N GLY A 425 -3.57 -19.69 -33.79
CA GLY A 425 -2.70 -20.51 -34.64
C GLY A 425 -3.32 -20.77 -36.01
N GLN A 426 -2.47 -20.93 -37.02
CA GLN A 426 -2.89 -21.23 -38.38
C GLN A 426 -3.69 -22.54 -38.40
N PHE A 427 -4.93 -22.49 -38.89
CA PHE A 427 -5.81 -23.65 -38.99
C PHE A 427 -6.49 -23.72 -40.36
N PRO A 428 -6.26 -24.79 -41.15
CA PRO A 428 -6.71 -24.88 -42.54
C PRO A 428 -8.25 -24.96 -42.71
N GLY A 429 -9.01 -25.12 -41.64
CA GLY A 429 -10.48 -25.08 -41.68
C GLY A 429 -11.08 -23.68 -41.85
N TYR A 430 -10.31 -22.61 -41.59
CA TYR A 430 -10.73 -21.24 -41.83
C TYR A 430 -10.26 -20.73 -43.20
N LEU A 431 -11.03 -19.85 -43.83
CA LEU A 431 -10.70 -19.24 -45.13
C LEU A 431 -9.44 -18.36 -45.05
N ASP A 432 -9.35 -17.55 -43.99
CA ASP A 432 -8.20 -16.69 -43.70
C ASP A 432 -7.11 -17.40 -42.89
N GLY A 433 -7.29 -18.70 -42.61
CA GLY A 433 -6.40 -19.49 -41.76
C GLY A 433 -6.54 -19.23 -40.25
N LYS A 434 -7.40 -18.31 -39.78
CA LYS A 434 -7.47 -17.92 -38.36
C LYS A 434 -8.88 -17.87 -37.77
N LYS A 435 -9.81 -17.13 -38.37
CA LYS A 435 -11.13 -16.86 -37.75
C LYS A 435 -12.32 -17.02 -38.69
N VAL A 436 -12.17 -16.80 -40.00
CA VAL A 436 -13.30 -16.75 -40.93
C VAL A 436 -13.68 -18.18 -41.33
N LYS A 437 -14.86 -18.65 -40.88
CA LYS A 437 -15.40 -19.94 -41.30
C LYS A 437 -15.70 -19.94 -42.81
N ARG A 438 -15.67 -21.13 -43.43
CA ARG A 438 -16.10 -21.31 -44.82
C ARG A 438 -17.59 -20.95 -44.99
N ARG A 439 -17.99 -20.61 -46.23
CA ARG A 439 -19.38 -20.27 -46.55
C ARG A 439 -20.32 -21.41 -46.15
N PHE A 440 -21.41 -21.04 -45.51
CA PHE A 440 -22.49 -21.95 -45.15
C PHE A 440 -23.64 -21.83 -46.17
N ALA A 441 -24.20 -22.95 -46.59
CA ALA A 441 -25.41 -23.01 -47.41
C ALA A 441 -26.42 -23.96 -46.76
N LYS A 442 -27.66 -23.49 -46.55
CA LYS A 442 -28.76 -24.34 -46.07
C LYS A 442 -29.24 -25.24 -47.21
N ARG A 443 -29.51 -26.51 -46.91
CA ARG A 443 -29.96 -27.52 -47.89
C ARG A 443 -31.39 -27.25 -48.34
#